data_AF-A0A0B8RWZ6-F1
#
_entry.id   AF-A0A0B8RWZ6-F1
#
_cell.length_a   1.000
_cell.length_b   1.000
_cell.length_c   1.000
_cell.angle_alpha   90.00
_cell.angle_beta   90.00
_cell.angle_gamma   90.00
#
_symmetry.space_group_name_H-M   'P 1'
#
loop_
_entity.id
_entity.type
_entity.pdbx_description
1 polymer ?
#
loop_
_entity_poly.entity_id
_entity_poly.type
_entity_poly.pdbx_seq_one_letter_code
_entity_poly.pdbx_strand_id
1 'polypeptide(L)'
;MAHGDLDEESLNDLYSWVDGIPLSRPKRNITRDFSDGVLVAEVVKFYFPKMVEMHNYAPANSTQQKLSNWGHLNRKVLNKLNFSIPEDIVRKIAQCTPGVVELVLIPLRQKIEEKQKQSKMSTNSYQDLGMRAIVEENNYMETGYTSKSMPNSTGGYTKDSPASERGLKGQPGYPGPLQTDANLRLHLAEREQALLASQETIQILQMKIRRLEHLLHLKNVRIDDLSRRLQQAEPKRK
;
A
#
# COMPACT_ATOMS: atom_id res chain seq x y z
N MET A 1 31.94 9.57 -16.13
CA MET A 1 31.01 9.50 -14.98
C MET A 1 29.61 9.37 -15.56
N ALA A 2 29.06 8.16 -15.57
CA ALA A 2 27.80 7.86 -16.22
C ALA A 2 26.64 8.28 -15.30
N HIS A 3 26.08 9.46 -15.54
CA HIS A 3 24.66 9.66 -15.27
C HIS A 3 23.93 8.83 -16.34
N GLY A 4 23.70 7.55 -16.03
CA GLY A 4 22.75 6.76 -16.80
C GLY A 4 21.40 7.41 -16.56
N ASP A 5 20.88 8.08 -17.58
CA ASP A 5 19.52 8.59 -17.60
C ASP A 5 18.60 7.41 -17.25
N LEU A 6 18.03 7.45 -16.05
CA LEU A 6 16.94 6.54 -15.70
C LEU A 6 15.82 6.83 -16.70
N ASP A 7 15.43 5.83 -17.49
CA ASP A 7 14.39 6.01 -18.49
C ASP A 7 13.13 6.59 -17.85
N GLU A 8 12.52 7.59 -18.48
CA GLU A 8 11.34 8.29 -17.98
C GLU A 8 10.19 7.32 -17.64
N GLU A 9 10.09 6.22 -18.39
CA GLU A 9 9.16 5.12 -18.13
C GLU A 9 9.41 4.42 -16.78
N SER A 10 10.68 4.11 -16.48
CA SER A 10 11.06 3.48 -15.20
C SER A 10 10.79 4.41 -14.03
N LEU A 11 10.98 5.72 -14.23
CA LEU A 11 10.69 6.73 -13.22
C LEU A 11 9.18 6.84 -12.97
N ASN A 12 8.37 6.83 -14.02
CA ASN A 12 6.92 6.88 -13.92
C ASN A 12 6.34 5.61 -13.25
N ASP A 13 6.89 4.43 -13.54
CA ASP A 13 6.51 3.18 -12.86
C ASP A 13 6.85 3.23 -11.36
N LEU A 14 8.04 3.74 -11.02
CA LEU A 14 8.44 3.93 -9.62
C LEU A 14 7.46 4.84 -8.87
N TYR A 15 7.06 5.96 -9.48
CA TYR A 15 6.11 6.90 -8.87
C TYR A 15 4.72 6.29 -8.74
N SER A 16 4.26 5.56 -9.75
CA SER A 16 2.98 4.83 -9.70
C SER A 16 2.97 3.78 -8.59
N TRP A 17 4.07 3.04 -8.41
CA TRP A 17 4.23 2.09 -7.29
C TRP A 17 4.15 2.79 -5.93
N VAL A 18 4.86 3.91 -5.77
CA VAL A 18 4.83 4.71 -4.55
C VAL A 18 3.43 5.28 -4.25
N ASP A 19 2.66 5.63 -5.27
CA ASP A 19 1.29 6.14 -5.15
C ASP A 19 0.24 5.06 -4.88
N GLY A 20 0.51 3.80 -5.25
CA GLY A 20 -0.29 2.65 -4.85
C GLY A 20 -0.23 2.34 -3.34
N ILE A 21 0.71 2.94 -2.60
CA ILE A 21 0.86 2.73 -1.17
C ILE A 21 0.04 3.81 -0.41
N PRO A 22 -0.84 3.42 0.54
CA PRO A 22 -1.62 4.37 1.35
C PRO A 22 -0.71 5.06 2.38
N LEU A 23 -0.01 6.11 1.94
CA LEU A 23 0.82 6.94 2.82
C LEU A 23 -0.02 7.99 3.55
N SER A 24 0.47 8.45 4.70
CA SER A 24 -0.24 9.36 5.60
C SER A 24 -0.52 10.74 5.00
N ARG A 25 0.25 11.14 3.98
CA ARG A 25 0.20 12.46 3.36
C ARG A 25 0.28 12.39 1.83
N PRO A 26 -0.48 13.22 1.10
CA PRO A 26 -0.41 13.30 -0.36
C PRO A 26 0.95 13.86 -0.79
N LYS A 27 1.58 13.20 -1.75
CA LYS A 27 2.88 13.59 -2.29
C LYS A 27 2.70 14.71 -3.29
N ARG A 28 3.47 15.77 -3.16
CA ARG A 28 3.52 16.89 -4.13
C ARG A 28 4.88 17.01 -4.79
N ASN A 29 5.95 16.65 -4.08
CA ASN A 29 7.32 16.69 -4.58
C ASN A 29 8.11 15.56 -3.93
N ILE A 30 8.40 14.50 -4.69
CA ILE A 30 9.03 13.29 -4.15
C ILE A 30 10.38 13.58 -3.50
N THR A 31 11.20 14.44 -4.10
CA THR A 31 12.52 14.82 -3.59
C THR A 31 12.42 15.46 -2.21
N ARG A 32 11.46 16.36 -2.01
CA ARG A 32 11.26 17.04 -0.72
C ARG A 32 10.58 16.12 0.30
N ASP A 33 9.50 15.47 -0.10
CA ASP A 33 8.61 14.74 0.79
C ASP A 33 9.29 13.48 1.36
N PHE A 34 10.29 12.94 0.66
CA PHE A 34 11.12 11.82 1.11
C PHE A 34 12.43 12.25 1.78
N SER A 35 12.78 13.55 1.75
CA SER A 35 14.07 14.03 2.27
C SER A 35 14.29 13.77 3.76
N ASP A 36 13.22 13.67 4.55
CA ASP A 36 13.25 13.44 6.00
C ASP A 36 13.24 11.97 6.43
N GLY A 37 13.14 11.05 5.46
CA GLY A 37 13.11 9.60 5.68
C GLY A 37 11.80 9.04 6.27
N VAL A 38 10.84 9.90 6.64
CA VAL A 38 9.58 9.46 7.28
C VAL A 38 8.71 8.71 6.28
N LEU A 39 8.57 9.22 5.05
CA LEU A 39 7.81 8.52 4.01
C LEU A 39 8.44 7.18 3.62
N VAL A 40 9.78 7.07 3.63
CA VAL A 40 10.45 5.79 3.39
C VAL A 40 10.15 4.80 4.51
N ALA A 41 10.13 5.27 5.76
CA ALA A 41 9.71 4.45 6.89
C ALA A 41 8.27 3.95 6.73
N GLU A 42 7.35 4.79 6.27
CA GLU A 42 5.96 4.39 5.99
C GLU A 42 5.85 3.36 4.86
N VAL A 43 6.60 3.55 3.76
CA VAL A 43 6.67 2.57 2.66
C VAL A 43 7.10 1.20 3.19
N VAL A 44 8.15 1.14 4.01
CA VAL A 44 8.59 -0.15 4.58
C VAL A 44 7.60 -0.67 5.62
N LYS A 45 6.97 0.20 6.41
CA LYS A 45 5.93 -0.16 7.39
C LYS A 45 4.74 -0.83 6.74
N PHE A 46 4.31 -0.35 5.56
CA PHE A 46 3.19 -0.92 4.82
C PHE A 46 3.40 -2.41 4.51
N TYR A 47 4.60 -2.78 4.06
CA TYR A 47 4.93 -4.17 3.73
C TYR A 47 5.39 -4.99 4.94
N PHE A 48 6.07 -4.37 5.90
CA PHE A 48 6.60 -5.05 7.09
C PHE A 48 6.26 -4.28 8.37
N PRO A 49 5.00 -4.36 8.87
CA PRO A 49 4.55 -3.57 10.01
C PRO A 49 5.40 -3.75 11.27
N LYS A 50 5.97 -4.95 11.51
CA LYS A 50 6.79 -5.23 12.69
C LYS A 50 8.21 -4.69 12.60
N MET A 51 8.64 -4.21 11.43
CA MET A 51 10.02 -3.76 11.21
C MET A 51 10.23 -2.30 11.58
N VAL A 52 9.17 -1.50 11.48
CA VAL A 52 9.21 -0.04 11.60
C VAL A 52 8.33 0.41 12.76
N GLU A 53 8.93 1.22 13.64
CA GLU A 53 8.25 1.89 14.74
C GLU A 53 8.15 3.39 14.42
N MET A 54 6.97 3.84 13.99
CA MET A 54 6.77 5.20 13.49
C MET A 54 7.04 6.30 14.54
N HIS A 55 6.92 5.99 15.84
CA HIS A 55 7.20 6.95 16.92
C HIS A 55 8.66 7.41 16.96
N ASN A 56 9.58 6.67 16.33
CA ASN A 56 10.99 7.02 16.24
C ASN A 56 11.30 8.01 15.10
N TYR A 57 10.32 8.35 14.27
CA TYR A 57 10.51 9.17 13.07
C TYR A 57 9.62 10.40 13.14
N ALA A 58 10.20 11.54 13.55
CA ALA A 58 9.50 12.82 13.55
C ALA A 58 9.69 13.53 12.19
N PRO A 59 8.61 14.03 11.55
CA PRO A 59 8.72 14.88 10.37
C PRO A 59 9.63 16.08 10.65
N ALA A 60 10.53 16.38 9.73
CA ALA A 60 11.61 17.32 10.00
C ALA A 60 12.03 18.17 8.81
N ASN A 61 12.19 19.47 9.06
CA ASN A 61 12.80 20.41 8.12
C ASN A 61 14.31 20.63 8.43
N SER A 62 14.73 20.40 9.67
CA SER A 62 16.13 20.54 10.09
C SER A 62 17.00 19.42 9.51
N THR A 63 18.08 19.78 8.83
CA THR A 63 19.05 18.83 8.26
C THR A 63 19.54 17.82 9.32
N GLN A 64 19.84 18.27 10.53
CA GLN A 64 20.32 17.39 11.60
C GLN A 64 19.29 16.30 11.95
N GLN A 65 18.01 16.67 12.02
CA GLN A 65 16.95 15.72 12.33
C GLN A 65 16.67 14.78 11.14
N LYS A 66 16.75 15.28 9.90
CA LYS A 66 16.68 14.42 8.70
C LYS A 66 17.78 13.35 8.72
N LEU A 67 19.03 13.76 8.98
CA LEU A 67 20.16 12.83 9.08
C LEU A 67 19.98 11.81 10.22
N SER A 68 19.44 12.24 11.36
CA SER A 68 19.10 11.35 12.48
C SER A 68 18.05 10.30 12.09
N ASN A 69 16.95 10.74 11.46
CA ASN A 69 15.90 9.86 10.95
C ASN A 69 16.47 8.83 9.97
N TRP A 70 17.26 9.26 9.00
CA TRP A 70 17.89 8.38 8.02
C TRP A 70 18.90 7.41 8.65
N GLY A 71 19.71 7.88 9.60
CA GLY A 71 20.65 7.03 10.33
C GLY A 71 19.94 5.93 11.12
N HIS A 72 18.83 6.27 11.78
CA HIS A 72 18.01 5.28 12.47
C HIS A 72 17.34 4.30 11.51
N LEU A 73 16.78 4.79 10.40
CA LEU A 73 16.16 3.98 9.36
C LEU A 73 17.16 2.97 8.78
N ASN A 74 18.37 3.44 8.42
CA ASN A 74 19.42 2.61 7.83
C ASN A 74 19.81 1.47 8.79
N ARG A 75 20.06 1.82 10.06
CA ARG A 75 20.51 0.87 11.08
C ARG A 75 19.44 -0.13 11.52
N LYS A 76 18.19 0.31 11.70
CA LYS A 76 17.13 -0.51 12.32
C LYS A 76 16.20 -1.20 11.32
N VAL A 77 16.05 -0.62 10.13
CA VAL A 77 15.06 -1.07 9.15
C VAL A 77 15.77 -1.60 7.90
N LEU A 78 16.58 -0.78 7.23
CA LEU A 78 17.19 -1.17 5.95
C LEU A 78 18.20 -2.31 6.09
N ASN A 79 18.99 -2.34 7.17
CA ASN A 79 19.88 -3.47 7.47
C ASN A 79 19.13 -4.81 7.56
N LYS A 80 17.88 -4.82 8.04
CA LYS A 80 17.04 -6.03 8.08
C LYS A 80 16.56 -6.48 6.69
N LEU A 81 16.65 -5.60 5.69
CA LEU A 81 16.41 -5.89 4.28
C LEU A 81 17.71 -6.19 3.52
N ASN A 82 18.86 -6.33 4.21
CA ASN A 82 20.17 -6.45 3.59
C ASN A 82 20.48 -5.28 2.63
N PHE A 83 20.01 -4.09 2.99
CA PHE A 83 20.18 -2.87 2.23
C PHE A 83 20.80 -1.80 3.12
N SER A 84 21.79 -1.07 2.60
CA SER A 84 22.42 0.02 3.32
C SER A 84 22.65 1.20 2.39
N ILE A 85 22.31 2.40 2.88
CA ILE A 85 22.50 3.65 2.14
C ILE A 85 23.77 4.33 2.65
N PRO A 86 24.73 4.64 1.77
CA PRO A 86 25.92 5.41 2.15
C PRO A 86 25.58 6.79 2.72
N GLU A 87 26.38 7.27 3.67
CA GLU A 87 26.11 8.53 4.39
C GLU A 87 26.15 9.76 3.46
N ASP A 88 26.97 9.74 2.42
CA ASP A 88 27.02 10.79 1.40
C ASP A 88 25.73 10.88 0.57
N ILE A 89 25.12 9.73 0.25
CA ILE A 89 23.81 9.67 -0.40
C ILE A 89 22.72 10.18 0.54
N VAL A 90 22.75 9.78 1.81
CA VAL A 90 21.83 10.30 2.84
C VAL A 90 21.92 11.83 2.95
N ARG A 91 23.14 12.39 2.96
CA ARG A 91 23.34 13.86 2.97
C ARG A 91 22.72 14.54 1.75
N LYS A 92 22.92 14.00 0.55
CA LYS A 92 22.32 14.53 -0.69
C LYS A 92 20.78 14.48 -0.67
N ILE A 93 20.21 13.39 -0.13
CA ILE A 93 18.75 13.26 0.04
C ILE A 93 18.23 14.29 1.05
N ALA A 94 18.91 14.47 2.19
CA ALA A 94 18.53 15.46 3.19
C ALA A 94 18.55 16.91 2.66
N GLN A 95 19.45 17.18 1.70
CA GLN A 95 19.56 18.43 0.94
C GLN A 95 18.54 18.58 -0.20
N CYS A 96 17.65 17.61 -0.39
CA CYS A 96 16.66 17.59 -1.47
C CYS A 96 17.31 17.65 -2.87
N THR A 97 18.45 16.97 -3.07
CA THR A 97 19.07 16.89 -4.40
C THR A 97 18.18 16.07 -5.35
N PRO A 98 17.72 16.63 -6.48
CA PRO A 98 16.89 15.91 -7.45
C PRO A 98 17.59 14.66 -7.99
N GLY A 99 16.84 13.59 -8.24
CA GLY A 99 17.37 12.35 -8.81
C GLY A 99 18.06 11.41 -7.81
N VAL A 100 18.40 11.87 -6.60
CA VAL A 100 19.13 11.05 -5.63
C VAL A 100 18.20 10.12 -4.83
N VAL A 101 16.96 10.55 -4.56
CA VAL A 101 16.03 9.71 -3.81
C VAL A 101 15.56 8.51 -4.62
N GLU A 102 15.43 8.70 -5.93
CA GLU A 102 15.07 7.70 -6.93
C GLU A 102 16.09 6.55 -6.95
N LEU A 103 17.38 6.89 -6.87
CA LEU A 103 18.48 5.91 -6.75
C LEU A 103 18.38 5.02 -5.52
N VAL A 104 17.69 5.47 -4.46
CA VAL A 104 17.44 4.69 -3.25
C VAL A 104 16.12 3.93 -3.33
N LEU A 105 15.06 4.54 -3.90
CA LEU A 105 13.74 3.94 -3.96
C LEU A 105 13.67 2.73 -4.91
N ILE A 106 14.38 2.77 -6.03
CA ILE A 106 14.45 1.64 -6.98
C ILE A 106 14.99 0.37 -6.31
N PRO A 107 16.21 0.36 -5.74
CA PRO A 107 16.73 -0.85 -5.08
C PRO A 107 15.94 -1.20 -3.80
N LEU A 108 15.36 -0.21 -3.11
CA LEU A 108 14.49 -0.48 -1.96
C LEU A 108 13.26 -1.31 -2.37
N ARG A 109 12.61 -0.96 -3.49
CA ARG A 109 11.47 -1.74 -4.02
C ARG A 109 11.87 -3.19 -4.29
N GLN A 110 12.99 -3.41 -4.97
CA GLN A 110 13.50 -4.76 -5.26
C GLN A 110 13.72 -5.56 -3.96
N LYS A 111 14.33 -4.95 -2.94
CA LYS A 111 14.57 -5.61 -1.65
C LYS A 111 13.30 -5.95 -0.89
N ILE A 112 12.27 -5.10 -0.99
CA ILE A 112 10.96 -5.37 -0.42
C ILE A 112 10.32 -6.59 -1.11
N GLU A 113 10.34 -6.63 -2.44
CA GLU A 113 9.76 -7.74 -3.23
C GLU A 113 10.48 -9.07 -2.98
N GLU A 114 11.82 -9.07 -2.93
CA GLU A 114 12.64 -10.25 -2.59
C GLU A 114 12.24 -10.83 -1.22
N LYS A 115 12.14 -9.97 -0.21
CA LYS A 115 11.81 -10.41 1.15
C LYS A 115 10.37 -10.92 1.27
N GLN A 116 9.43 -10.35 0.50
CA GLN A 116 8.07 -10.90 0.43
C GLN A 116 8.05 -12.30 -0.19
N LYS A 117 8.82 -12.54 -1.26
CA LYS A 117 8.92 -13.88 -1.88
C LYS A 117 9.46 -14.92 -0.89
N GLN A 118 10.50 -14.57 -0.13
CA GLN A 118 11.05 -15.44 0.91
C GLN A 118 10.02 -15.78 1.99
N SER A 119 9.23 -14.81 2.45
CA SER A 119 8.18 -15.04 3.46
C SER A 119 7.05 -15.96 2.97
N LYS A 120 6.70 -15.89 1.68
CA LYS A 120 5.70 -16.77 1.06
C LYS A 120 6.23 -18.20 0.89
N MET A 121 7.50 -18.37 0.49
CA MET A 121 8.14 -19.69 0.40
C MET A 121 8.23 -20.40 1.76
N SER A 122 8.59 -19.67 2.82
CA SER A 122 8.63 -20.22 4.18
C SER A 122 7.25 -20.53 4.77
N THR A 123 6.17 -19.97 4.23
CA THR A 123 4.79 -20.25 4.67
C THR A 123 4.19 -21.43 3.90
N ASN A 124 4.47 -21.55 2.60
CA ASN A 124 4.03 -22.68 1.78
C ASN A 124 4.64 -24.02 2.23
N SER A 125 5.88 -24.03 2.73
CA SER A 125 6.53 -25.25 3.22
C SER A 125 5.86 -25.89 4.44
N TYR A 126 5.07 -25.13 5.22
CA TYR A 126 4.30 -25.67 6.35
C TYR A 126 2.87 -26.11 5.96
N GLN A 127 2.33 -25.61 4.84
CA GLN A 127 1.02 -26.04 4.34
C GLN A 127 1.10 -27.40 3.61
N ASP A 128 2.20 -27.69 2.93
CA ASP A 128 2.42 -28.96 2.22
C ASP A 128 2.59 -30.17 3.19
N LEU A 129 3.21 -29.94 4.34
CA LEU A 129 3.32 -30.96 5.41
C LEU A 129 2.00 -31.16 6.18
N GLY A 130 1.19 -30.11 6.32
CA GLY A 130 -0.12 -30.18 6.99
C GLY A 130 -1.19 -30.92 6.18
N MET A 131 -1.12 -30.85 4.84
CA MET A 131 -2.06 -31.54 3.94
C MET A 131 -1.77 -33.03 3.78
N ARG A 132 -0.52 -33.50 3.95
CA ARG A 132 -0.22 -34.94 3.93
C ARG A 132 -0.76 -35.69 5.15
N ALA A 133 -0.82 -35.05 6.31
CA ALA A 133 -1.33 -35.69 7.54
C ALA A 133 -2.86 -35.91 7.52
N ILE A 134 -3.63 -35.03 6.86
CA ILE A 134 -5.11 -35.14 6.83
C ILE A 134 -5.60 -36.22 5.84
N VAL A 135 -4.79 -36.56 4.83
CA VAL A 135 -5.15 -37.57 3.82
C VAL A 135 -4.97 -39.01 4.34
N GLU A 136 -4.10 -39.23 5.33
CA GLU A 136 -3.85 -40.59 5.87
C GLU A 136 -4.89 -41.05 6.91
N GLU A 137 -5.69 -40.15 7.50
CA GLU A 137 -6.62 -40.52 8.58
C GLU A 137 -8.06 -40.84 8.10
N ASN A 138 -8.41 -40.56 6.85
CA ASN A 138 -9.80 -40.66 6.35
C ASN A 138 -10.14 -41.94 5.55
N ASN A 139 -9.27 -42.96 5.53
CA ASN A 139 -9.48 -44.15 4.68
C ASN A 139 -9.87 -45.44 5.42
N TYR A 140 -10.73 -45.38 6.44
CA TYR A 140 -11.30 -46.62 6.98
C TYR A 140 -12.73 -46.45 7.52
N MET A 141 -13.61 -47.34 7.01
CA MET A 141 -14.95 -47.73 7.47
C MET A 141 -16.15 -46.86 7.02
N GLU A 142 -16.57 -47.02 5.76
CA GLU A 142 -17.97 -46.82 5.34
C GLU A 142 -18.63 -48.19 5.16
N THR A 143 -19.70 -48.50 5.91
CA THR A 143 -20.89 -49.28 5.48
C THR A 143 -21.84 -49.60 6.66
N GLY A 144 -23.15 -49.39 6.47
CA GLY A 144 -24.16 -50.36 6.97
C GLY A 144 -25.18 -49.98 8.04
N TYR A 145 -26.29 -49.38 7.61
CA TYR A 145 -27.71 -49.42 8.04
C TYR A 145 -28.24 -50.14 9.34
N THR A 146 -29.28 -49.50 9.90
CA THR A 146 -30.55 -50.01 10.50
C THR A 146 -30.78 -50.05 12.02
N SER A 147 -32.02 -49.65 12.34
CA SER A 147 -32.78 -49.46 13.58
C SER A 147 -32.88 -50.65 14.57
N LYS A 148 -32.94 -50.35 15.89
CA LYS A 148 -34.07 -50.59 16.83
C LYS A 148 -33.64 -50.78 18.31
N SER A 149 -34.56 -50.35 19.19
CA SER A 149 -34.92 -50.86 20.54
C SER A 149 -34.03 -50.62 21.78
N MET A 150 -34.58 -49.83 22.71
CA MET A 150 -34.46 -49.87 24.20
C MET A 150 -35.14 -51.16 24.76
N PRO A 151 -35.00 -51.62 26.04
CA PRO A 151 -35.02 -50.89 27.35
C PRO A 151 -33.98 -51.41 28.39
N ASN A 152 -33.83 -50.99 29.66
CA ASN A 152 -34.81 -50.69 30.72
C ASN A 152 -34.12 -50.18 32.03
N SER A 153 -34.93 -49.54 32.90
CA SER A 153 -34.85 -49.46 34.39
C SER A 153 -33.77 -48.55 35.04
N THR A 154 -34.00 -47.72 36.08
CA THR A 154 -34.96 -47.77 37.21
C THR A 154 -35.05 -46.42 37.97
N GLY A 155 -36.25 -46.04 38.45
CA GLY A 155 -36.54 -45.25 39.69
C GLY A 155 -36.52 -43.71 39.59
N GLY A 156 -37.44 -42.90 40.13
CA GLY A 156 -38.66 -43.11 40.92
C GLY A 156 -39.00 -41.85 41.76
N TYR A 157 -40.26 -41.38 41.66
CA TYR A 157 -41.06 -40.56 42.61
C TYR A 157 -41.10 -39.00 42.58
N THR A 158 -42.29 -38.49 42.18
CA THR A 158 -43.17 -37.42 42.75
C THR A 158 -42.61 -36.01 43.05
N LYS A 159 -43.26 -34.85 42.81
CA LYS A 159 -44.68 -34.45 42.89
C LYS A 159 -44.86 -32.97 42.41
N ASP A 160 -46.07 -32.63 41.95
CA ASP A 160 -46.78 -31.31 41.96
C ASP A 160 -46.26 -30.06 41.17
N SER A 161 -47.11 -29.56 40.26
CA SER A 161 -47.12 -28.21 39.62
C SER A 161 -47.88 -27.17 40.50
N PRO A 162 -48.20 -25.91 40.09
CA PRO A 162 -47.68 -24.99 39.05
C PRO A 162 -47.39 -23.54 39.58
N ALA A 163 -46.77 -22.66 38.76
CA ALA A 163 -47.20 -21.26 38.47
C ALA A 163 -46.07 -20.27 38.09
N SER A 164 -46.32 -19.56 36.97
CA SER A 164 -45.98 -18.18 36.59
C SER A 164 -44.54 -17.65 36.42
N GLU A 165 -44.36 -17.15 35.20
CA GLU A 165 -43.78 -15.85 34.80
C GLU A 165 -42.26 -15.58 34.84
N ARG A 166 -41.82 -15.05 33.70
CA ARG A 166 -40.68 -14.14 33.44
C ARG A 166 -39.27 -14.73 33.47
N GLY A 167 -38.60 -14.62 32.32
CA GLY A 167 -37.13 -14.71 32.26
C GLY A 167 -36.56 -14.88 30.86
N LEU A 168 -36.57 -13.83 30.05
CA LEU A 168 -35.74 -13.69 28.84
C LEU A 168 -34.25 -13.74 29.21
N LYS A 169 -33.48 -14.63 28.55
CA LYS A 169 -32.02 -14.58 28.28
C LYS A 169 -31.73 -15.76 27.33
N GLY A 170 -31.52 -15.60 26.03
CA GLY A 170 -30.57 -14.70 25.37
C GLY A 170 -29.34 -15.50 24.95
N GLN A 171 -29.48 -16.41 23.98
CA GLN A 171 -28.34 -17.02 23.27
C GLN A 171 -27.92 -16.13 22.09
N PRO A 172 -26.62 -16.09 21.71
CA PRO A 172 -26.13 -15.20 20.66
C PRO A 172 -26.63 -15.66 19.28
N GLY A 173 -27.44 -14.80 18.64
CA GLY A 173 -27.90 -15.02 17.28
C GLY A 173 -26.76 -14.88 16.28
N TYR A 174 -26.66 -15.86 15.40
CA TYR A 174 -25.98 -15.73 14.11
C TYR A 174 -26.57 -14.52 13.36
N PRO A 175 -25.77 -13.56 12.85
CA PRO A 175 -26.31 -12.53 11.99
C PRO A 175 -26.76 -13.21 10.68
N GLY A 176 -28.05 -13.09 10.38
CA GLY A 176 -28.64 -13.67 9.19
C GLY A 176 -28.09 -13.07 7.89
N PRO A 177 -28.13 -13.80 6.76
CA PRO A 177 -27.53 -13.40 5.47
C PRO A 177 -28.01 -12.06 4.90
N LEU A 178 -29.17 -11.57 5.34
CA LEU A 178 -29.83 -10.38 4.77
C LEU A 178 -29.20 -9.04 5.19
N GLN A 179 -28.52 -8.98 6.34
CA GLN A 179 -27.88 -7.74 6.83
C GLN A 179 -26.54 -7.46 6.13
N THR A 180 -25.81 -8.53 5.79
CA THR A 180 -24.55 -8.50 5.03
C THR A 180 -24.77 -8.02 3.60
N ASP A 181 -25.87 -8.43 2.96
CA ASP A 181 -26.21 -8.00 1.60
C ASP A 181 -26.50 -6.50 1.51
N ALA A 182 -27.20 -5.93 2.51
CA ALA A 182 -27.49 -4.51 2.55
C ALA A 182 -26.22 -3.64 2.71
N ASN A 183 -25.31 -4.06 3.60
CA ASN A 183 -24.02 -3.37 3.79
C ASN A 183 -23.12 -3.47 2.56
N LEU A 184 -23.09 -4.64 1.90
CA LEU A 184 -22.34 -4.84 0.66
C LEU A 184 -22.88 -3.94 -0.46
N ARG A 185 -24.20 -3.86 -0.60
CA ARG A 185 -24.85 -3.02 -1.63
C ARG A 185 -24.59 -1.54 -1.42
N LEU A 186 -24.57 -1.09 -0.16
CA LEU A 186 -24.25 0.30 0.18
C LEU A 186 -22.79 0.62 -0.17
N HIS A 187 -21.85 -0.27 0.16
CA HIS A 187 -20.45 -0.06 -0.16
C HIS A 187 -20.19 -0.05 -1.68
N LEU A 188 -20.90 -0.90 -2.44
CA LEU A 188 -20.82 -0.89 -3.91
C LEU A 188 -21.32 0.43 -4.51
N ALA A 189 -22.44 0.98 -4.00
CA ALA A 189 -22.96 2.27 -4.45
C ALA A 189 -22.00 3.43 -4.13
N GLU A 190 -21.38 3.44 -2.95
CA GLU A 190 -20.35 4.44 -2.60
C GLU A 190 -19.14 4.36 -3.54
N ARG A 191 -18.69 3.15 -3.88
CA ARG A 191 -17.58 2.94 -4.83
C ARG A 191 -17.93 3.40 -6.23
N GLU A 192 -19.15 3.14 -6.70
CA GLU A 192 -19.63 3.57 -8.00
C GLU A 192 -19.73 5.11 -8.08
N GLN A 193 -20.22 5.76 -7.03
CA GLN A 193 -20.25 7.22 -6.95
C GLN A 193 -18.85 7.84 -6.95
N ALA A 194 -17.90 7.24 -6.20
CA ALA A 194 -16.51 7.69 -6.21
C ALA A 194 -15.85 7.53 -7.58
N LEU A 195 -16.18 6.45 -8.31
CA LEU A 195 -15.71 6.23 -9.68
C LEU A 195 -16.20 7.32 -10.62
N LEU A 196 -17.49 7.68 -10.57
CA LEU A 196 -18.06 8.75 -11.38
C LEU A 196 -17.40 10.11 -11.08
N ALA A 197 -17.27 10.47 -9.81
CA ALA A 197 -16.62 11.72 -9.41
C ALA A 197 -15.14 11.77 -9.86
N SER A 198 -14.43 10.64 -9.82
CA SER A 198 -13.08 10.53 -10.36
C SER A 198 -13.05 10.73 -11.87
N GLN A 199 -13.99 10.14 -12.61
CA GLN A 199 -14.10 10.31 -14.07
C GLN A 199 -14.36 11.77 -14.46
N GLU A 200 -15.26 12.46 -13.76
CA GLU A 200 -15.52 13.90 -13.96
C GLU A 200 -14.26 14.73 -13.71
N THR A 201 -13.55 14.43 -12.62
CA THR A 201 -12.29 15.12 -12.30
C THR A 201 -11.24 14.90 -13.40
N ILE A 202 -11.11 13.68 -13.90
CA ILE A 202 -10.21 13.35 -15.01
C ILE A 202 -10.58 14.15 -16.26
N GLN A 203 -11.86 14.25 -16.62
CA GLN A 203 -12.28 15.06 -17.77
C GLN A 203 -11.91 16.53 -17.61
N ILE A 204 -12.12 17.10 -16.41
CA ILE A 204 -11.73 18.49 -16.12
C ILE A 204 -10.22 18.67 -16.27
N LEU A 205 -9.43 17.73 -15.76
CA LEU A 205 -7.97 17.76 -15.88
C LEU A 205 -7.54 17.63 -17.34
N GLN A 206 -8.13 16.73 -18.12
CA GLN A 206 -7.86 16.59 -19.55
C GLN A 206 -8.15 17.89 -20.31
N MET A 207 -9.28 18.56 -20.03
CA MET A 207 -9.59 19.87 -20.63
C MET A 207 -8.56 20.94 -20.24
N LYS A 208 -8.10 20.95 -18.98
CA LYS A 208 -7.06 21.88 -18.51
C LYS A 208 -5.72 21.62 -19.18
N ILE A 209 -5.32 20.35 -19.34
CA ILE A 209 -4.08 19.97 -20.04
C ILE A 209 -4.12 20.48 -21.47
N ARG A 210 -5.19 20.20 -22.23
CA ARG A 210 -5.36 20.68 -23.61
C ARG A 210 -5.27 22.21 -23.70
N ARG A 211 -5.85 22.93 -22.73
CA ARG A 211 -5.78 24.41 -22.69
C ARG A 211 -4.34 24.89 -22.44
N LEU A 212 -3.61 24.25 -21.54
CA LEU A 212 -2.21 24.59 -21.25
C LEU A 212 -1.31 24.29 -22.44
N GLU A 213 -1.48 23.16 -23.10
CA GLU A 213 -0.77 22.79 -24.33
C GLU A 213 -1.00 23.83 -25.44
N HIS A 214 -2.26 24.25 -25.63
CA HIS A 214 -2.58 25.31 -26.59
C HIS A 214 -1.90 26.65 -26.25
N LEU A 215 -1.87 27.04 -24.96
CA LEU A 215 -1.18 28.25 -24.53
C LEU A 215 0.34 28.17 -24.71
N LEU A 216 0.94 27.02 -24.44
CA LEU A 216 2.35 26.76 -24.70
C LEU A 216 2.66 26.86 -26.20
N HIS A 217 1.82 26.27 -27.05
CA HIS A 217 1.97 26.36 -28.50
C HIS A 217 1.95 27.83 -28.97
N LEU A 218 0.98 28.63 -28.51
CA LEU A 218 0.90 30.05 -28.83
C LEU A 218 2.14 30.83 -28.35
N LYS A 219 2.64 30.52 -27.15
CA LYS A 219 3.87 31.13 -26.62
C LYS A 219 5.08 30.77 -27.49
N ASN A 220 5.22 29.52 -27.91
CA ASN A 220 6.32 29.09 -28.78
C ASN A 220 6.26 29.80 -30.14
N VAL A 221 5.09 29.87 -30.77
CA VAL A 221 4.90 30.64 -32.03
C VAL A 221 5.31 32.10 -31.84
N ARG A 222 4.95 32.72 -30.71
CA ARG A 222 5.32 34.10 -30.41
C ARG A 222 6.82 34.26 -30.17
N ILE A 223 7.46 33.32 -29.46
CA ILE A 223 8.91 33.30 -29.26
C ILE A 223 9.62 33.20 -30.60
N ASP A 224 9.17 32.34 -31.52
CA ASP A 224 9.79 32.18 -32.82
C ASP A 224 9.65 33.44 -33.69
N ASP A 225 8.48 34.10 -33.69
CA ASP A 225 8.27 35.39 -34.37
C ASP A 225 9.21 36.48 -33.82
N LEU A 226 9.30 36.60 -32.49
CA LEU A 226 10.20 37.58 -31.86
C LEU A 226 11.67 37.26 -32.11
N SER A 227 12.05 35.99 -32.07
CA SER A 227 13.43 35.54 -32.33
C SER A 227 13.84 35.83 -33.78
N ARG A 228 12.94 35.60 -34.74
CA ARG A 228 13.16 35.98 -36.15
C ARG A 228 13.34 37.49 -36.32
N ARG A 229 12.52 38.30 -35.66
CA ARG A 229 12.64 39.78 -35.71
C ARG A 229 13.94 40.26 -35.09
N LEU A 230 14.38 39.66 -33.98
CA LEU A 230 15.67 39.95 -33.35
C LEU A 230 16.85 39.64 -34.28
N GLN A 231 16.85 38.47 -34.92
CA GLN A 231 17.89 38.10 -35.89
C GLN A 231 17.93 39.03 -37.11
N GLN A 232 16.78 39.53 -37.56
CA GLN A 232 16.70 40.52 -38.64
C GLN A 232 17.16 41.92 -38.21
N ALA A 233 16.98 42.25 -36.93
CA ALA A 233 17.34 43.54 -36.35
C ALA A 233 18.81 43.62 -35.90
N GLU A 234 19.52 42.50 -35.74
CA GLU A 234 20.97 42.52 -35.52
C GLU A 234 21.70 42.89 -36.83
N PRO A 235 22.31 44.08 -36.92
CA PRO A 235 23.14 44.40 -38.07
C PRO A 235 24.39 43.51 -37.99
N LYS A 236 24.76 42.87 -39.11
CA LYS A 236 26.03 42.14 -39.24
C LYS A 236 27.17 43.05 -38.79
N ARG A 237 27.64 42.88 -37.56
CA ARG A 237 28.85 43.55 -37.06
C ARG A 237 30.00 43.05 -37.94
N LYS A 238 30.45 43.92 -38.84
CA LYS A 238 31.74 43.80 -39.52
C LYS A 238 32.86 44.11 -38.54
#